data_AF-A0A7V8A7K8-F1
#
_entry.id   AF-A0A7V8A7K8-F1
#
_cell.length_a   1.000
_cell.length_b   1.000
_cell.length_c   1.000
_cell.angle_alpha   90.00
_cell.angle_beta   90.00
_cell.angle_gamma   90.00
#
_symmetry.space_group_name_H-M   'P 1'
#
loop_
_entity.id
_entity.type
_entity.pdbx_description
1 polymer ?
#
loop_
_entity_poly.entity_id
_entity_poly.type
_entity_poly.pdbx_seq_one_letter_code
_entity_poly.pdbx_strand_id
1 'polypeptide(L)' 'MARPGVTYHEVSIIAQRLIAAGKNPTIDAIRIELGTGSNSTLGAHLRTFKERQTQTQQ' A
#
# COMPACT_ATOMS: atom_id res chain seq x y z
N MET A 1 -1.75 -17.93 -17.48
CA MET A 1 -2.63 -16.93 -16.85
C MET A 1 -1.75 -15.95 -16.11
N ALA A 2 -1.59 -14.72 -16.61
CA ALA A 2 -0.85 -13.68 -15.90
C ALA A 2 -1.63 -13.36 -14.63
N ARG A 3 -1.17 -13.86 -13.46
CA ARG A 3 -1.67 -13.33 -12.19
C ARG A 3 -1.31 -11.85 -12.23
N PRO A 4 -2.29 -10.92 -12.25
CA PRO A 4 -1.95 -9.53 -12.05
C PRO A 4 -1.23 -9.49 -10.71
N GLY A 5 0.01 -9.02 -10.71
CA GLY A 5 0.71 -8.77 -9.44
C GLY A 5 -0.09 -7.75 -8.63
N VAL A 6 0.27 -7.59 -7.37
CA VAL A 6 -0.28 -6.51 -6.54
C VAL A 6 -0.15 -5.18 -7.27
N THR A 7 -1.25 -4.45 -7.34
CA THR A 7 -1.30 -3.14 -7.97
C THR A 7 -1.15 -2.03 -6.95
N TYR A 8 -0.69 -0.86 -7.41
CA TYR A 8 -0.63 0.36 -6.60
C TYR A 8 -2.01 0.72 -6.01
N HIS A 9 -3.08 0.53 -6.77
CA HIS A 9 -4.44 0.89 -6.37
C HIS A 9 -4.92 0.07 -5.16
N GLU A 10 -4.64 -1.24 -5.14
CA GLU A 10 -4.97 -2.08 -3.98
C GLU A 10 -4.18 -1.64 -2.73
N VAL A 11 -2.88 -1.37 -2.90
CA VAL A 11 -2.01 -0.89 -1.83
C VAL A 11 -2.49 0.46 -1.28
N SER A 12 -2.91 1.38 -2.14
CA SER A 12 -3.36 2.71 -1.71
C SER A 12 -4.70 2.67 -0.97
N ILE A 13 -5.62 1.78 -1.35
CA ILE A 13 -6.89 1.57 -0.64
C ILE A 13 -6.62 1.04 0.77
N ILE A 14 -5.79 0.01 0.88
CA ILE A 14 -5.49 -0.62 2.18
C ILE A 14 -4.68 0.33 3.06
N ALA A 15 -3.70 1.03 2.49
CA ALA A 15 -2.94 2.03 3.21
C ALA A 15 -3.84 3.16 3.75
N GLN A 16 -4.80 3.66 2.95
CA GLN A 16 -5.79 4.64 3.41
C GLN A 16 -6.69 4.08 4.51
N ARG A 17 -7.17 2.84 4.39
CA ARG A 17 -7.97 2.19 5.45
C ARG A 17 -7.20 2.10 6.76
N LEU A 18 -5.92 1.73 6.71
CA LEU A 18 -5.07 1.68 7.89
C LEU A 18 -4.90 3.06 8.52
N ILE A 19 -4.62 4.09 7.72
CA ILE A 19 -4.51 5.48 8.19
C ILE A 19 -5.84 5.95 8.82
N ALA A 20 -6.97 5.71 8.16
CA ALA A 20 -8.29 6.07 8.66
C ALA A 20 -8.64 5.35 9.98
N ALA A 21 -8.12 4.14 10.18
CA ALA A 21 -8.21 3.41 11.44
C ALA A 21 -7.21 3.89 12.51
N GLY A 22 -6.44 4.96 12.26
CA GLY A 22 -5.38 5.44 13.16
C GLY A 22 -4.16 4.52 13.24
N LYS A 23 -4.02 3.58 12.29
CA LYS A 23 -2.92 2.62 12.22
C LYS A 23 -1.87 3.05 11.20
N ASN A 24 -0.63 2.64 11.44
CA ASN A 24 0.46 2.90 10.51
C ASN A 24 0.42 1.90 9.34
N PRO A 25 0.31 2.36 8.08
CA PRO A 25 0.38 1.48 6.92
C PRO A 25 1.82 0.99 6.72
N THR A 26 2.06 -0.27 7.07
CA THR A 26 3.35 -0.97 6.89
C THR A 26 3.23 -2.02 5.79
N ILE A 27 4.38 -2.43 5.24
CA ILE A 27 4.44 -3.48 4.22
C ILE A 27 3.75 -4.76 4.71
N ASP A 28 4.01 -5.14 5.96
CA ASP A 28 3.44 -6.34 6.58
C ASP A 28 1.92 -6.24 6.77
N ALA A 29 1.42 -5.11 7.29
CA ALA A 29 -0.01 -4.90 7.45
C ALA A 29 -0.77 -4.96 6.13
N ILE A 30 -0.19 -4.35 5.09
CA ILE A 30 -0.77 -4.37 3.74
C ILE A 30 -0.71 -5.78 3.16
N ARG A 31 0.39 -6.51 3.36
CA ARG A 31 0.56 -7.90 2.92
C ARG A 31 -0.46 -8.84 3.57
N ILE A 32 -0.72 -8.68 4.86
CA ILE A 32 -1.71 -9.47 5.60
C ILE A 32 -3.11 -9.23 5.02
N GLU A 33 -3.48 -7.97 4.76
CA GLU A 33 -4.78 -7.60 4.18
C GLU A 33 -4.92 -8.07 2.72
N LEU A 34 -3.88 -7.94 1.90
CA LEU A 34 -3.89 -8.38 0.49
C LEU A 34 -3.76 -9.90 0.33
N GLY A 35 -3.11 -10.59 1.27
CA GLY A 35 -2.78 -12.02 1.18
C GLY A 35 -1.76 -12.39 0.09
N THR A 36 -1.29 -11.41 -0.70
CA THR A 36 -0.35 -11.61 -1.83
C THR A 36 0.53 -10.38 -2.04
N GLY A 37 1.58 -10.52 -2.86
CA GLY A 37 2.54 -9.48 -3.19
C GLY A 37 3.90 -9.65 -2.53
N SER A 38 4.97 -9.39 -3.29
CA SER A 38 6.34 -9.39 -2.78
C SER A 38 6.59 -8.15 -1.92
N ASN A 39 7.39 -8.30 -0.86
CA ASN A 39 7.75 -7.18 0.03
C ASN A 39 8.38 -6.01 -0.75
N SER A 40 9.15 -6.31 -1.80
CA SER A 40 9.73 -5.32 -2.70
C SER A 40 8.65 -4.52 -3.46
N THR A 41 7.67 -5.20 -4.07
CA THR A 41 6.56 -4.58 -4.80
C THR A 41 5.69 -3.72 -3.88
N LEU A 42 5.33 -4.27 -2.72
CA LEU A 42 4.56 -3.55 -1.70
C LEU A 42 5.31 -2.32 -1.18
N GLY A 43 6.61 -2.46 -0.93
CA GLY A 43 7.47 -1.35 -0.51
C GLY A 43 7.52 -0.23 -1.53
N ALA A 44 7.66 -0.56 -2.82
CA ALA A 44 7.65 0.42 -3.90
C ALA A 44 6.31 1.18 -3.95
N HIS A 45 5.18 0.47 -3.96
CA HIS A 45 3.85 1.09 -4.00
C HIS A 45 3.55 1.91 -2.74
N LEU A 46 3.89 1.40 -1.56
CA LEU A 46 3.69 2.11 -0.30
C LEU A 46 4.52 3.39 -0.23
N ARG A 47 5.77 3.37 -0.72
CA ARG A 47 6.61 4.56 -0.80
C ARG A 47 5.97 5.62 -1.71
N THR A 48 5.59 5.23 -2.94
CA THR A 48 4.91 6.13 -3.88
C THR A 48 3.60 6.67 -3.31
N PHE A 49 2.86 5.86 -2.55
CA PHE A 49 1.66 6.30 -1.86
C PHE A 49 1.96 7.39 -0.84
N LYS A 50 2.98 7.19 0.02
CA LYS A 50 3.40 8.19 1.01
C LYS A 50 3.89 9.47 0.35
N GLU A 51 4.71 9.39 -0.69
CA GLU A 51 5.20 10.55 -1.43
C GLU A 51 4.04 11.38 -2.02
N ARG A 52 3.03 10.72 -2.58
CA ARG A 52 1.81 11.38 -3.09
C ARG A 52 0.98 12.02 -1.97
N GLN A 53 0.81 11.34 -0.84
CA GLN A 53 0.07 11.87 0.32
C GLN A 53 0.76 13.07 0.96
N THR A 54 2.09 13.10 1.00
CA THR A 54 2.85 14.27 1.48
C THR A 54 2.71 15.45 0.51
N GLN A 55 2.68 15.19 -0.80
CA GLN A 55 2.53 16.25 -1.80
C GLN A 55 1.13 16.89 -1.82
N THR A 56 0.07 16.17 -1.45
CA THR A 56 -1.30 16.72 -1.37
C THR A 56 -1.53 17.62 -0.14
N GLN A 57 -0.58 17.71 0.80
CA GLN A 57 -0.70 18.53 2.01
C GLN A 57 0.19 19.80 2.00
N GLN A 58 0.59 20.28 0.82
CA GLN A 58 1.37 21.52 0.65
C GLN A 58 0.50 22.61 0.01
#